data_AF-A0A482UY95-F1
#
_entry.id   AF-A0A482UY95-F1
#
_cell.length_a   1.000
_cell.length_b   1.000
_cell.length_c   1.000
_cell.angle_alpha   90.00
_cell.angle_beta   90.00
_cell.angle_gamma   90.00
#
_symmetry.space_group_name_H-M   'P 1'
#
loop_
_entity.id
_entity.type
_entity.pdbx_description
1 polymer ?
#
loop_
_entity_poly.entity_id
_entity_poly.type
_entity_poly.pdbx_seq_one_letter_code
_entity_poly.pdbx_strand_id
1 'polypeptide(L)'
;MTFGVHTFSTFQQPEAHFLAKGNKMSTEDEEEREHWWNVMRTFLFYSEFVEMEVARRQNHLSKLKPAHYNRLPQITFDKLGMLMQAAEVNQGFFDGMVKYHASNSFLAPPEYALTEGMEGREEGIYPTKDVGPIINITQHHRNNAVLHSLLREWSTLGAQEREESMGMLLTELTHRLPILPLSPSTSAPTSSPSATGAFQHRVLVPGCGLGRLALEVAAKGYRCEGNEFSA
;
A
#
# COMPACT_ATOMS: atom_id res chain seq x y z
N MET A 1 -15.93 4.21 39.63
CA MET A 1 -15.51 4.69 38.31
C MET A 1 -14.57 3.66 37.74
N THR A 2 -15.09 2.80 36.88
CA THR A 2 -14.39 1.64 36.33
C THR A 2 -14.62 1.70 34.83
N PHE A 3 -13.58 2.02 34.06
CA PHE A 3 -13.66 2.08 32.60
C PHE A 3 -13.70 0.65 32.07
N GLY A 4 -14.79 0.29 31.39
CA GLY A 4 -14.95 -0.99 30.71
C GLY A 4 -14.02 -1.06 29.50
N VAL A 5 -13.13 -2.05 29.51
CA VAL A 5 -12.32 -2.43 28.35
C VAL A 5 -13.25 -3.19 27.40
N HIS A 6 -13.73 -2.51 26.35
CA HIS A 6 -14.36 -3.20 25.24
C HIS A 6 -13.29 -3.97 24.47
N THR A 7 -13.28 -5.29 24.65
CA THR A 7 -12.54 -6.22 23.80
C THR A 7 -13.01 -6.08 22.37
N PHE A 8 -12.13 -5.64 21.48
CA PHE A 8 -12.34 -5.72 20.04
C PHE A 8 -12.59 -7.19 19.68
N SER A 9 -13.74 -7.46 19.06
CA SER A 9 -14.04 -8.77 18.48
C SER A 9 -12.91 -9.16 17.55
N THR A 10 -12.31 -10.31 17.81
CA THR A 10 -11.32 -10.96 16.94
C THR A 10 -11.84 -10.94 15.51
N PHE A 11 -11.15 -10.23 14.62
CA PHE A 11 -11.37 -10.36 13.18
C PHE A 11 -11.06 -11.82 12.84
N GLN A 12 -12.10 -12.62 12.59
CA GLN A 12 -11.91 -13.97 12.08
C GLN A 12 -11.19 -13.82 10.73
N GLN A 13 -9.95 -14.31 10.67
CA GLN A 13 -9.23 -14.45 9.41
C GLN A 13 -10.11 -15.29 8.48
N PRO A 14 -10.38 -14.84 7.25
CA PRO A 14 -11.09 -15.69 6.30
C PRO A 14 -10.21 -16.91 6.03
N GLU A 15 -10.74 -18.10 6.28
CA GLU A 15 -10.13 -19.35 5.83
C GLU A 15 -9.92 -19.23 4.31
N ALA A 16 -8.67 -19.44 3.86
CA ALA A 16 -8.30 -19.47 2.46
C ALA A 16 -8.99 -20.68 1.79
N HIS A 17 -10.26 -20.52 1.42
CA HIS A 17 -10.98 -21.45 0.60
C HIS A 17 -10.41 -21.38 -0.81
N PHE A 18 -9.42 -22.22 -1.09
CA PHE A 18 -9.04 -22.59 -2.46
C PHE A 18 -10.24 -23.28 -3.11
N LEU A 19 -11.09 -22.50 -3.78
CA LEU A 19 -12.06 -23.02 -4.73
C LEU A 19 -11.31 -23.32 -6.03
N ALA A 20 -10.73 -24.51 -6.11
CA ALA A 20 -10.46 -25.17 -7.37
C ALA A 20 -11.80 -25.52 -8.05
N LYS A 21 -12.52 -24.50 -8.55
CA LYS A 21 -13.57 -24.71 -9.55
C LYS A 21 -12.91 -24.59 -10.90
N GLY A 22 -12.94 -25.67 -11.67
CA GLY A 22 -12.35 -25.81 -13.01
C GLY A 22 -12.98 -24.88 -14.06
N ASN A 23 -12.84 -23.58 -13.87
CA ASN A 23 -12.91 -22.61 -14.94
C ASN A 23 -11.50 -22.51 -15.54
N LYS A 24 -11.40 -22.65 -16.86
CA LYS A 24 -10.15 -22.32 -17.57
C LYS A 24 -9.84 -20.85 -17.24
N MET A 25 -8.74 -20.62 -16.55
CA MET A 25 -8.25 -19.28 -16.23
C MET A 25 -8.03 -18.52 -17.54
N SER A 26 -8.50 -17.29 -17.62
CA SER A 26 -8.30 -16.49 -18.83
C SER A 26 -6.83 -16.07 -18.94
N THR A 27 -6.39 -15.72 -20.15
CA THR A 27 -5.05 -15.15 -20.34
C THR A 27 -4.88 -13.85 -19.56
N GLU A 28 -5.93 -13.05 -19.43
CA GLU A 28 -5.92 -11.80 -18.66
C GLU A 28 -5.70 -12.05 -17.17
N ASP A 29 -6.34 -13.08 -16.60
CA ASP A 29 -6.14 -13.48 -15.19
C ASP A 29 -4.71 -14.01 -14.93
N GLU A 30 -4.07 -14.61 -15.94
CA GLU A 30 -2.66 -15.03 -15.86
C GLU A 30 -1.74 -13.81 -15.85
N GLU A 31 -1.95 -12.89 -16.80
CA GLU A 31 -1.16 -11.67 -16.94
C GLU A 31 -1.26 -10.78 -15.69
N GLU A 32 -2.45 -10.65 -15.10
CA GLU A 32 -2.67 -9.92 -13.85
C GLU A 32 -1.89 -10.58 -12.69
N ARG A 33 -1.95 -11.90 -12.60
CA ARG A 33 -1.23 -12.66 -11.57
C ARG A 33 0.29 -12.53 -11.71
N GLU A 34 0.81 -12.65 -12.93
CA GLU A 34 2.23 -12.43 -13.20
C GLU A 34 2.65 -10.99 -12.89
N HIS A 35 1.81 -10.02 -13.27
CA HIS A 35 2.06 -8.62 -12.98
C HIS A 35 2.15 -8.37 -11.47
N TRP A 36 1.16 -8.84 -10.72
CA TRP A 36 1.11 -8.71 -9.27
C TRP A 36 2.32 -9.37 -8.60
N TRP A 37 2.67 -10.58 -9.03
CA TRP A 37 3.85 -11.30 -8.51
C TRP A 37 5.14 -10.51 -8.76
N ASN A 38 5.29 -9.94 -9.95
CA ASN A 38 6.44 -9.11 -10.30
C ASN A 38 6.49 -7.81 -9.48
N VAL A 39 5.34 -7.17 -9.21
CA VAL A 39 5.28 -6.00 -8.33
C VAL A 39 5.75 -6.36 -6.92
N MET A 40 5.23 -7.43 -6.33
CA MET A 40 5.68 -7.87 -4.99
C MET A 40 7.17 -8.21 -4.97
N ARG A 41 7.71 -8.79 -6.03
CA ARG A 41 9.16 -9.03 -6.14
C ARG A 41 9.96 -7.74 -6.17
N THR A 42 9.47 -6.66 -6.79
CA THR A 42 10.20 -5.38 -6.80
C THR A 42 10.41 -4.81 -5.39
N PHE A 43 9.50 -5.08 -4.45
CA PHE A 43 9.63 -4.68 -3.05
C PHE A 43 10.79 -5.38 -2.33
N LEU A 44 11.09 -6.63 -2.70
CA LEU A 44 12.19 -7.39 -2.10
C LEU A 44 13.56 -6.79 -2.42
N PHE A 45 13.70 -6.07 -3.53
CA PHE A 45 14.98 -5.51 -3.99
C PHE A 45 15.19 -4.03 -3.60
N TYR A 46 14.34 -3.46 -2.75
CA TYR A 46 14.41 -2.03 -2.44
C TYR A 46 15.77 -1.61 -1.87
N SER A 47 16.30 -2.34 -0.87
CA SER A 47 17.63 -2.07 -0.30
C SER A 47 18.72 -2.12 -1.35
N GLU A 48 18.73 -3.15 -2.21
CA GLU A 48 19.74 -3.32 -3.25
C GLU A 48 19.71 -2.17 -4.26
N PHE A 49 18.52 -1.68 -4.62
CA PHE A 49 18.40 -0.52 -5.50
C PHE A 49 18.97 0.75 -4.85
N VAL A 50 18.74 0.94 -3.55
CA VAL A 50 19.33 2.06 -2.81
C VAL A 50 20.85 1.92 -2.71
N GLU A 51 21.36 0.71 -2.41
CA GLU A 51 22.80 0.43 -2.36
C GLU A 51 23.49 0.74 -3.69
N MET A 52 22.89 0.34 -4.82
CA MET A 52 23.42 0.65 -6.15
C MET A 52 23.48 2.16 -6.39
N GLU A 53 22.46 2.91 -5.98
CA GLU A 53 22.42 4.36 -6.10
C GLU A 53 23.41 5.07 -5.15
N VAL A 54 23.59 4.56 -3.93
CA VAL A 54 24.60 5.05 -2.98
C VAL A 54 26.02 4.79 -3.51
N ALA A 55 26.30 3.58 -4.02
CA ALA A 55 27.58 3.24 -4.63
C ALA A 55 27.88 4.15 -5.84
N ARG A 56 26.87 4.43 -6.67
CA ARG A 56 27.00 5.38 -7.79
C ARG A 56 27.38 6.77 -7.30
N ARG A 57 26.73 7.28 -6.25
CA ARG A 57 27.04 8.59 -5.64
C ARG A 57 28.45 8.60 -5.04
N GLN A 58 28.84 7.56 -4.33
CA GLN A 58 30.18 7.42 -3.76
C GLN A 58 31.26 7.45 -4.86
N ASN A 59 31.04 6.75 -5.97
CA ASN A 59 31.94 6.75 -7.12
C ASN A 59 32.03 8.13 -7.81
N HIS A 60 30.95 8.93 -7.77
CA HIS A 60 31.02 10.30 -8.28
C HIS A 60 31.82 11.21 -7.35
N LEU A 61 31.64 11.08 -6.04
CA LEU A 61 32.38 11.84 -5.04
C LEU A 61 33.88 11.53 -5.06
N SER A 62 34.26 10.26 -5.25
CA SER A 62 35.67 9.84 -5.31
C SER A 62 36.42 10.40 -6.52
N LYS A 63 35.71 10.82 -7.57
CA LYS A 63 36.28 11.44 -8.78
C LYS A 63 36.50 12.94 -8.65
N LEU A 64 36.04 13.57 -7.56
CA LEU A 64 36.22 15.00 -7.35
C LEU A 64 37.69 15.34 -7.06
N LYS A 65 38.17 16.46 -7.61
CA LYS A 65 39.46 17.03 -7.21
C LYS A 65 39.43 17.40 -5.73
N PRO A 66 40.55 17.30 -4.99
CA PRO A 66 40.61 17.63 -3.55
C PRO A 66 40.05 19.03 -3.23
N ALA A 67 40.30 20.02 -4.09
CA ALA A 67 39.79 21.38 -3.92
C ALA A 67 38.25 21.48 -3.93
N HIS A 68 37.55 20.58 -4.64
CA HIS A 68 36.09 20.52 -4.63
C HIS A 68 35.57 19.63 -3.50
N TYR A 69 36.22 18.49 -3.27
CA TYR A 69 35.88 17.55 -2.21
C TYR A 69 35.88 18.25 -0.83
N ASN A 70 36.93 19.03 -0.53
CA ASN A 70 37.08 19.73 0.75
C ASN A 70 36.09 20.91 0.94
N ARG A 71 35.34 21.31 -0.10
CA ARG A 71 34.29 22.33 0.00
C ARG A 71 32.91 21.74 0.28
N LEU A 72 32.76 20.42 0.19
CA LEU A 72 31.51 19.76 0.48
C LEU A 72 31.26 19.71 1.98
N PRO A 73 30.04 20.01 2.45
CA PRO A 73 29.73 19.91 3.86
C PRO A 73 29.73 18.43 4.29
N GLN A 74 30.09 18.17 5.56
CA GLN A 74 30.20 16.81 6.09
C GLN A 74 28.91 15.97 5.89
N ILE A 75 27.76 16.63 5.99
CA ILE A 75 26.44 16.03 5.73
C ILE A 75 26.32 15.38 4.34
N THR A 76 27.10 15.81 3.33
CA THR A 76 27.11 15.16 2.01
C THR A 76 27.58 13.72 2.09
N PHE A 77 28.55 13.42 2.96
CA PHE A 77 29.08 12.08 3.19
C PHE A 77 28.21 11.30 4.17
N ASP A 78 27.79 11.94 5.26
CA ASP A 78 26.97 11.29 6.29
C ASP A 78 25.63 10.82 5.71
N LYS A 79 25.04 11.60 4.79
CA LYS A 79 23.80 11.24 4.09
C LYS A 79 23.88 9.89 3.38
N LEU A 80 25.05 9.47 2.90
CA LEU A 80 25.18 8.18 2.22
C LEU A 80 24.98 7.02 3.19
N GLY A 81 25.56 7.10 4.39
CA GLY A 81 25.32 6.14 5.46
C GLY A 81 23.88 6.18 5.97
N MET A 82 23.31 7.38 6.13
CA MET A 82 21.90 7.55 6.53
C MET A 82 20.95 6.92 5.50
N LEU A 83 21.24 7.02 4.21
CA LEU A 83 20.43 6.40 3.16
C LEU A 83 20.45 4.88 3.25
N MET A 84 21.61 4.27 3.53
CA MET A 84 21.70 2.82 3.71
C MET A 84 20.91 2.35 4.94
N GLN A 85 21.04 3.04 6.08
CA GLN A 85 20.26 2.72 7.28
C GLN A 85 18.75 2.87 7.06
N ALA A 86 18.33 3.94 6.38
CA ALA A 86 16.93 4.13 6.03
C ALA A 86 16.44 3.04 5.05
N ALA A 87 17.31 2.59 4.14
CA ALA A 87 16.98 1.52 3.21
C ALA A 87 16.70 0.19 3.91
N GLU A 88 17.49 -0.16 4.93
CA GLU A 88 17.26 -1.36 5.73
C GLU A 88 15.91 -1.33 6.45
N VAL A 89 15.55 -0.18 7.05
CA VAL A 89 14.26 -0.01 7.73
C VAL A 89 13.10 -0.11 6.74
N ASN A 90 13.20 0.56 5.60
CA ASN A 90 12.19 0.51 4.54
C ASN A 90 12.08 -0.89 3.91
N GLN A 91 13.19 -1.62 3.78
CA GLN A 91 13.19 -3.00 3.31
C GLN A 91 12.39 -3.89 4.25
N GLY A 92 12.57 -3.73 5.57
CA GLY A 92 11.76 -4.46 6.55
C GLY A 92 10.26 -4.21 6.43
N PHE A 93 9.86 -2.97 6.10
CA PHE A 93 8.46 -2.64 5.80
C PHE A 93 7.96 -3.37 4.55
N PHE A 94 8.73 -3.34 3.45
CA PHE A 94 8.41 -4.01 2.20
C PHE A 94 8.35 -5.54 2.34
N ASP A 95 9.28 -6.14 3.08
CA ASP A 95 9.27 -7.57 3.41
C ASP A 95 8.00 -7.94 4.19
N GLY A 96 7.59 -7.07 5.13
CA GLY A 96 6.34 -7.21 5.86
C GLY A 96 5.11 -7.17 4.94
N MET A 97 5.09 -6.27 3.95
CA MET A 97 4.01 -6.22 2.95
C MET A 97 3.94 -7.51 2.14
N VAL A 98 5.07 -8.00 1.62
CA VAL A 98 5.10 -9.25 0.84
C VAL A 98 4.62 -10.44 1.67
N LYS A 99 5.07 -10.54 2.93
CA LYS A 99 4.61 -11.59 3.87
C LYS A 99 3.12 -11.51 4.19
N TYR A 100 2.59 -10.30 4.44
CA TYR A 100 1.17 -10.10 4.72
C TYR A 100 0.30 -10.49 3.52
N HIS A 101 0.71 -10.11 2.31
CA HIS A 101 -0.03 -10.47 1.10
C HIS A 101 0.07 -11.96 0.77
N ALA A 102 1.20 -12.59 1.07
CA ALA A 102 1.36 -14.04 0.97
C ALA A 102 0.38 -14.80 1.86
N SER A 103 0.20 -14.35 3.11
CA SER A 103 -0.70 -15.02 4.07
C SER A 103 -2.18 -14.80 3.79
N ASN A 104 -2.53 -13.76 3.02
CA ASN A 104 -3.92 -13.33 2.85
C ASN A 104 -4.48 -13.64 1.44
N SER A 105 -3.73 -14.39 0.62
CA SER A 105 -4.15 -14.99 -0.67
C SER A 105 -5.03 -14.08 -1.53
N PHE A 106 -4.48 -12.98 -2.05
CA PHE A 106 -5.19 -12.16 -3.03
C PHE A 106 -5.17 -12.78 -4.44
N LEU A 107 -4.08 -13.48 -4.80
CA LEU A 107 -3.93 -14.22 -6.04
C LEU A 107 -3.11 -15.50 -5.78
N ALA A 108 -3.40 -16.57 -6.53
CA ALA A 108 -2.54 -17.75 -6.55
C ALA A 108 -1.13 -17.36 -7.07
N PRO A 109 -0.07 -18.14 -6.78
CA PRO A 109 1.23 -17.95 -7.43
C PRO A 109 1.17 -18.28 -8.94
N PRO A 110 2.00 -17.63 -9.79
CA PRO A 110 2.19 -18.02 -11.18
C PRO A 110 2.67 -19.47 -11.33
N GLU A 111 2.41 -20.11 -12.47
CA GLU A 111 2.73 -21.53 -12.69
C GLU A 111 4.23 -21.83 -12.51
N TYR A 112 5.11 -20.96 -13.03
CA TYR A 112 6.56 -21.12 -12.87
C TYR A 112 7.00 -21.08 -11.40
N ALA A 113 6.29 -20.33 -10.55
CA ALA A 113 6.61 -20.22 -9.14
C ALA A 113 6.21 -21.48 -8.36
N LEU A 114 5.26 -22.26 -8.87
CA LEU A 114 4.92 -23.58 -8.35
C LEU A 114 6.00 -24.61 -8.70
N THR A 115 6.60 -24.53 -9.88
CA THR A 115 7.62 -25.49 -10.32
C THR A 115 9.00 -25.20 -9.75
N GLU A 116 9.36 -23.93 -9.61
CA GLU A 116 10.69 -23.50 -9.13
C GLU A 116 10.72 -23.23 -7.61
N GLY A 117 9.56 -22.96 -6.99
CA GLY A 117 9.45 -22.52 -5.58
C GLY A 117 9.16 -23.61 -4.56
N MET A 118 9.15 -24.90 -4.94
CA MET A 118 8.70 -26.00 -4.08
C MET A 118 9.79 -26.71 -3.28
N GLU A 119 11.06 -26.66 -3.68
CA GLU A 119 12.10 -27.41 -2.98
C GLU A 119 12.47 -26.76 -1.64
N GLY A 120 12.00 -27.35 -0.53
CA GLY A 120 12.50 -27.08 0.83
C GLY A 120 11.84 -25.92 1.58
N ARG A 121 10.65 -25.44 1.17
CA ARG A 121 9.96 -24.32 1.84
C ARG A 121 8.89 -24.80 2.82
N GLU A 122 9.08 -24.52 4.11
CA GLU A 122 8.09 -24.83 5.17
C GLU A 122 6.93 -23.81 5.22
N GLU A 123 7.13 -22.58 4.73
CA GLU A 123 6.20 -21.44 4.86
C GLU A 123 5.46 -21.09 3.55
N GLY A 124 4.81 -22.05 2.88
CA GLY A 124 3.93 -21.75 1.74
C GLY A 124 4.62 -21.14 0.50
N ILE A 125 3.81 -20.72 -0.49
CA ILE A 125 4.30 -20.23 -1.79
C ILE A 125 4.09 -18.72 -1.87
N TYR A 126 5.17 -17.96 -1.81
CA TYR A 126 5.15 -16.50 -1.88
C TYR A 126 6.33 -15.93 -2.69
N PRO A 127 6.23 -14.65 -3.14
CA PRO A 127 7.28 -13.99 -3.91
C PRO A 127 8.63 -14.03 -3.20
N THR A 128 9.67 -14.42 -3.95
CA THR A 128 11.06 -14.46 -3.47
C THR A 128 11.99 -13.82 -4.50
N LYS A 129 13.21 -13.47 -4.11
CA LYS A 129 14.19 -12.82 -4.99
C LYS A 129 14.59 -13.74 -6.15
N ASP A 130 14.75 -15.02 -5.84
CA ASP A 130 15.28 -16.08 -6.71
C ASP A 130 14.29 -16.64 -7.73
N VAL A 131 12.97 -16.53 -7.50
CA VAL A 131 11.95 -17.16 -8.36
C VAL A 131 11.22 -16.13 -9.23
N GLY A 132 11.45 -16.18 -10.54
CA GLY A 132 10.79 -15.35 -11.55
C GLY A 132 11.73 -14.47 -12.38
N PRO A 133 11.19 -13.64 -13.30
CA PRO A 133 11.99 -12.87 -14.25
C PRO A 133 12.94 -11.86 -13.58
N ILE A 134 13.98 -11.43 -14.28
CA ILE A 134 14.92 -10.44 -13.74
C ILE A 134 14.19 -9.12 -13.49
N ILE A 135 14.21 -8.64 -12.25
CA ILE A 135 13.67 -7.33 -11.91
C ILE A 135 14.64 -6.24 -12.37
N ASN A 136 14.16 -5.34 -13.21
CA ASN A 136 14.96 -4.21 -13.70
C ASN A 136 15.04 -3.11 -12.63
N ILE A 137 16.24 -2.57 -12.40
CA ILE A 137 16.46 -1.42 -11.51
C ILE A 137 15.59 -0.20 -11.87
N THR A 138 15.19 -0.05 -13.13
CA THR A 138 14.28 1.01 -13.55
C THR A 138 12.95 0.95 -12.83
N GLN A 139 12.54 -0.20 -12.27
CA GLN A 139 11.29 -0.36 -11.52
C GLN A 139 11.34 0.23 -10.11
N HIS A 140 12.53 0.59 -9.60
CA HIS A 140 12.71 1.15 -8.25
C HIS A 140 11.87 2.41 -7.97
N HIS A 141 11.55 3.20 -9.00
CA HIS A 141 10.72 4.40 -8.83
C HIS A 141 9.34 4.09 -8.25
N ARG A 142 8.80 2.88 -8.48
CA ARG A 142 7.51 2.44 -7.93
C ARG A 142 7.55 2.34 -6.42
N ASN A 143 8.62 1.75 -5.86
CA ASN A 143 8.81 1.62 -4.42
C ASN A 143 8.87 3.00 -3.73
N ASN A 144 9.56 3.96 -4.35
CA ASN A 144 9.59 5.34 -3.84
C ASN A 144 8.20 5.99 -3.89
N ALA A 145 7.43 5.77 -4.98
CA ALA A 145 6.07 6.27 -5.06
C ALA A 145 5.19 5.72 -3.93
N VAL A 146 5.30 4.42 -3.60
CA VAL A 146 4.59 3.80 -2.47
C VAL A 146 4.95 4.47 -1.14
N LEU A 147 6.25 4.68 -0.86
CA LEU A 147 6.70 5.35 0.37
C LEU A 147 6.20 6.80 0.46
N HIS A 148 6.19 7.53 -0.65
CA HIS A 148 5.65 8.89 -0.71
C HIS A 148 4.13 8.91 -0.48
N SER A 149 3.40 7.98 -1.09
CA SER A 149 1.95 7.83 -0.86
C SER A 149 1.64 7.49 0.59
N LEU A 150 2.42 6.60 1.23
CA LEU A 150 2.28 6.27 2.65
C LEU A 150 2.49 7.50 3.54
N LEU A 151 3.53 8.28 3.26
CA LEU A 151 3.80 9.52 3.99
C LEU A 151 2.62 10.49 3.84
N ARG A 152 2.14 10.72 2.62
CA ARG A 152 1.01 11.61 2.34
C ARG A 152 -0.28 11.15 3.02
N GLU A 153 -0.64 9.88 2.87
CA GLU A 153 -1.96 9.37 3.22
C GLU A 153 -2.10 8.89 4.67
N TRP A 154 -1.03 8.36 5.26
CA TRP A 154 -1.09 7.62 6.53
C TRP A 154 -0.14 8.12 7.61
N SER A 155 0.70 9.12 7.33
CA SER A 155 1.53 9.76 8.36
C SER A 155 0.88 11.01 8.96
N THR A 156 1.35 11.41 10.14
CA THR A 156 1.04 12.72 10.71
C THR A 156 1.69 13.87 9.94
N LEU A 157 2.85 13.65 9.32
CA LEU A 157 3.55 14.64 8.51
C LEU A 157 2.75 15.04 7.26
N GLY A 158 2.01 14.10 6.68
CA GLY A 158 1.12 14.35 5.54
C GLY A 158 -0.19 15.06 5.91
N ALA A 159 -0.44 15.41 7.17
CA ALA A 159 -1.73 15.94 7.60
C ALA A 159 -2.10 17.27 6.94
N GLN A 160 -1.15 18.21 6.85
CA GLN A 160 -1.39 19.49 6.20
C GLN A 160 -1.72 19.30 4.71
N GLU A 161 -0.94 18.46 4.01
CA GLU A 161 -1.16 18.20 2.58
C GLU A 161 -2.53 17.55 2.32
N ARG A 162 -2.97 16.64 3.21
CA ARG A 162 -4.32 16.07 3.13
C ARG A 162 -5.41 17.11 3.38
N GLU A 163 -5.23 18.00 4.34
CA GLU A 163 -6.22 19.06 4.58
C GLU A 163 -6.36 19.95 3.33
N GLU A 164 -5.24 20.36 2.74
CA GLU A 164 -5.21 21.22 1.55
C GLU A 164 -5.77 20.52 0.30
N SER A 165 -5.53 19.21 0.13
CA SER A 165 -5.97 18.47 -1.07
C SER A 165 -7.31 17.75 -0.92
N MET A 166 -7.53 17.05 0.20
CA MET A 166 -8.72 16.23 0.46
C MET A 166 -9.79 17.01 1.23
N GLY A 167 -9.40 17.93 2.12
CA GLY A 167 -10.33 18.69 2.95
C GLY A 167 -11.34 19.52 2.15
N MET A 168 -10.87 20.15 1.06
CA MET A 168 -11.76 20.86 0.13
C MET A 168 -12.77 19.94 -0.57
N LEU A 169 -12.33 18.76 -1.02
CA LEU A 169 -13.21 17.79 -1.69
C LEU A 169 -14.30 17.29 -0.73
N LEU A 170 -13.90 17.00 0.50
CA LEU A 170 -14.78 16.55 1.56
C LEU A 170 -15.79 17.64 1.98
N THR A 171 -15.35 18.89 2.04
CA THR A 171 -16.23 20.04 2.31
C THR A 171 -17.28 20.20 1.21
N GLU A 172 -16.85 20.22 -0.05
CA GLU A 172 -17.76 20.34 -1.19
C GLU A 172 -18.72 19.15 -1.29
N LEU A 173 -18.26 17.93 -1.00
CA LEU A 173 -19.12 16.75 -0.95
C LEU A 173 -20.24 16.92 0.08
N THR A 174 -19.91 17.38 1.30
CA THR A 174 -20.92 17.61 2.35
C THR A 174 -21.88 18.75 2.03
N HIS A 175 -21.40 19.79 1.35
CA HIS A 175 -22.22 20.92 0.96
C HIS A 175 -23.20 20.54 -0.16
N ARG A 176 -22.74 19.80 -1.17
CA ARG A 176 -23.55 19.45 -2.35
C ARG A 176 -24.45 18.24 -2.15
N LEU A 177 -24.02 17.29 -1.34
CA LEU A 177 -24.75 16.06 -1.04
C LEU A 177 -24.92 15.91 0.47
N PRO A 178 -25.67 16.80 1.14
CA PRO A 178 -25.89 16.69 2.57
C PRO A 178 -26.60 15.38 2.91
N ILE A 179 -26.16 14.76 4.01
CA ILE A 179 -26.84 13.61 4.60
C ILE A 179 -27.93 14.17 5.51
N LEU A 180 -29.18 14.03 5.09
CA LEU A 180 -30.34 14.50 5.84
C LEU A 180 -31.00 13.32 6.57
N PRO A 181 -31.51 13.53 7.79
CA PRO A 181 -32.30 12.52 8.48
C PRO A 181 -33.44 12.02 7.58
N LEU A 182 -33.69 10.72 7.58
CA LEU A 182 -34.85 10.20 6.86
C LEU A 182 -36.12 10.75 7.52
N SER A 183 -37.09 11.17 6.70
CA SER A 183 -38.41 11.57 7.20
C SER A 183 -38.96 10.47 8.10
N PRO A 184 -39.58 10.79 9.26
CA PRO A 184 -40.07 9.80 10.21
C PRO A 184 -41.18 8.95 9.58
N SER A 185 -40.78 7.88 8.90
CA SER A 185 -41.63 6.73 8.69
C SER A 185 -41.77 6.04 10.04
N THR A 186 -42.98 6.10 10.59
CA THR A 186 -43.43 5.50 11.85
C THR A 186 -43.05 4.02 11.90
N SER A 187 -41.88 3.66 12.46
CA SER A 187 -41.55 2.33 13.03
C SER A 187 -40.05 2.05 13.24
N ALA A 188 -39.12 2.84 12.67
CA ALA A 188 -37.70 2.53 12.84
C ALA A 188 -37.17 3.01 14.22
N PRO A 189 -36.46 2.16 14.99
CA PRO A 189 -35.83 2.58 16.23
C PRO A 189 -34.78 3.66 15.98
N THR A 190 -34.85 4.73 16.78
CA THR A 190 -34.06 5.98 16.69
C THR A 190 -32.55 5.81 16.83
N SER A 191 -32.07 4.60 17.15
CA SER A 191 -30.65 4.26 17.26
C SER A 191 -30.07 3.54 16.03
N SER A 192 -30.86 3.35 14.96
CA SER A 192 -30.37 2.71 13.73
C SER A 192 -29.64 3.72 12.83
N PRO A 193 -28.47 3.38 12.23
CA PRO A 193 -27.83 4.19 11.19
C PRO A 193 -28.80 4.56 10.06
N SER A 194 -29.79 3.70 9.80
CA SER A 194 -30.84 3.94 8.82
C SER A 194 -31.70 5.17 9.12
N ALA A 195 -31.86 5.60 10.38
CA ALA A 195 -32.67 6.77 10.73
C ALA A 195 -31.97 8.10 10.36
N THR A 196 -30.64 8.07 10.19
CA THR A 196 -29.80 9.27 9.95
C THR A 196 -29.67 9.67 8.49
N GLY A 197 -30.10 8.81 7.55
CA GLY A 197 -29.84 8.98 6.12
C GLY A 197 -28.42 8.58 5.69
N ALA A 198 -27.59 8.07 6.62
CA ALA A 198 -26.26 7.57 6.31
C ALA A 198 -26.29 6.47 5.24
N PHE A 199 -25.24 6.46 4.42
CA PHE A 199 -24.98 5.52 3.33
C PHE A 199 -26.02 5.50 2.20
N GLN A 200 -26.89 6.53 2.12
CA GLN A 200 -27.83 6.74 1.01
C GLN A 200 -27.10 7.14 -0.27
N HIS A 201 -26.15 8.08 -0.15
CA HIS A 201 -25.39 8.60 -1.27
C HIS A 201 -24.22 7.67 -1.60
N ARG A 202 -24.07 7.34 -2.88
CA ARG A 202 -22.96 6.54 -3.41
C ARG A 202 -21.89 7.45 -3.98
N VAL A 203 -20.66 7.27 -3.55
CA VAL A 203 -19.51 8.07 -3.97
C VAL A 203 -18.42 7.13 -4.49
N LEU A 204 -17.93 7.41 -5.70
CA LEU A 204 -16.79 6.72 -6.29
C LEU A 204 -15.56 7.63 -6.17
N VAL A 205 -14.44 7.07 -5.72
CA VAL A 205 -13.12 7.71 -5.68
C VAL A 205 -12.21 6.99 -6.67
N PRO A 206 -12.13 7.43 -7.93
CA PRO A 206 -11.22 6.86 -8.92
C PRO A 206 -9.77 7.27 -8.65
N GLY A 207 -8.81 6.37 -8.88
CA GLY A 207 -7.41 6.59 -8.54
C GLY A 207 -7.25 6.86 -7.04
N CYS A 208 -7.80 5.98 -6.20
CA CYS A 208 -7.89 6.24 -4.77
C CYS A 208 -6.55 6.12 -4.03
N GLY A 209 -5.47 5.71 -4.70
CA GLY A 209 -4.16 5.57 -4.09
C GLY A 209 -4.20 4.54 -2.96
N LEU A 210 -3.75 4.93 -1.76
CA LEU A 210 -3.80 4.05 -0.58
C LEU A 210 -5.16 4.12 0.16
N GLY A 211 -6.15 4.76 -0.44
CA GLY A 211 -7.54 4.73 0.02
C GLY A 211 -7.87 5.70 1.14
N ARG A 212 -6.98 6.64 1.51
CA ARG A 212 -7.25 7.58 2.61
C ARG A 212 -8.47 8.46 2.36
N LEU A 213 -8.62 9.02 1.15
CA LEU A 213 -9.79 9.82 0.81
C LEU A 213 -11.07 8.98 0.83
N ALA A 214 -11.03 7.75 0.31
CA ALA A 214 -12.17 6.85 0.33
C ALA A 214 -12.61 6.51 1.76
N LEU A 215 -11.64 6.31 2.67
CA LEU A 215 -11.92 6.14 4.10
C LEU A 215 -12.58 7.39 4.70
N GLU A 216 -12.10 8.59 4.40
CA GLU A 216 -12.67 9.83 4.94
C GLU A 216 -14.09 10.10 4.41
N VAL A 217 -14.34 9.80 3.13
CA VAL A 217 -15.68 9.84 2.54
C VAL A 217 -16.61 8.86 3.26
N ALA A 218 -16.17 7.61 3.48
CA ALA A 218 -16.95 6.62 4.22
C ALA A 218 -17.20 7.05 5.67
N ALA A 219 -16.20 7.63 6.34
CA ALA A 219 -16.30 8.13 7.71
C ALA A 219 -17.29 9.30 7.86
N LYS A 220 -17.51 10.07 6.79
CA LYS A 220 -18.57 11.09 6.74
C LYS A 220 -19.97 10.52 6.53
N GLY A 221 -20.12 9.20 6.42
CA GLY A 221 -21.40 8.51 6.28
C GLY A 221 -21.85 8.30 4.84
N TYR A 222 -20.95 8.42 3.85
CA TYR A 222 -21.25 8.09 2.45
C TYR A 222 -20.96 6.62 2.16
N ARG A 223 -21.68 6.02 1.21
CA ARG A 223 -21.31 4.71 0.67
C ARG A 223 -20.20 4.92 -0.35
N CYS A 224 -18.96 4.68 0.07
CA CYS A 224 -17.79 4.94 -0.75
C CYS A 224 -17.28 3.66 -1.45
N GLU A 225 -16.88 3.80 -2.70
CA GLU A 225 -16.08 2.82 -3.44
C GLU A 225 -14.78 3.50 -3.87
N GLY A 226 -13.64 2.91 -3.55
CA GLY A 226 -12.33 3.33 -4.05
C GLY A 226 -11.93 2.44 -5.21
N ASN A 227 -11.40 3.03 -6.28
CA ASN A 227 -10.89 2.29 -7.43
C ASN A 227 -9.42 2.64 -7.66
N GLU A 228 -8.57 1.63 -7.79
CA GLU A 228 -7.15 1.76 -8.09
C GLU A 228 -6.74 0.65 -9.06
N PHE A 229 -5.85 0.97 -9.99
CA PHE A 229 -5.34 0.04 -11.00
C PHE A 229 -3.89 -0.39 -10.71
N SER A 230 -3.12 0.42 -9.99
CA SER A 230 -1.77 0.02 -9.58
C SER A 230 -1.86 -1.12 -8.55
N ALA A 231 -1.26 -2.26 -8.90
CA ALA A 231 -1.04 -3.38 -7.99
C ALA A 231 -0.03 -3.05 -6.87
#